data_AF-A0A535DI66-F1
#
_entry.id   AF-A0A535DI66-F1
#
_cell.length_a   1.000
_cell.length_b   1.000
_cell.length_c   1.000
_cell.angle_alpha   90.00
_cell.angle_beta   90.00
_cell.angle_gamma   90.00
#
_symmetry.space_group_name_H-M   'P 1'
#
loop_
_entity.id
_entity.type
_entity.pdbx_description
1 polymer ?
#
loop_
_entity_poly.entity_id
_entity_poly.type
_entity_poly.pdbx_seq_one_letter_code
_entity_poly.pdbx_strand_id
1 'polypeptide(L)'
;MKRQAKPTFPQGASGQTITLGGTAGVLVRVHSATEANTYTGSTDLSHSEFRVLKEARLTEDFEGYVSWGLGLGQPACLRTFTLANPYRLVVDFTTATS
;
A
#
# COMPACT_ATOMS: atom_id res chain seq x y z
N MET A 1 -6.09 -7.24 4.11
CA MET A 1 -4.73 -6.67 4.20
C MET A 1 -3.80 -7.67 4.84
N LYS A 2 -2.51 -7.62 4.51
CA LYS A 2 -1.50 -8.52 5.06
C LYS A 2 -0.27 -7.73 5.51
N ARG A 3 0.11 -7.84 6.79
CA ARG A 3 1.38 -7.30 7.31
C ARG A 3 2.53 -8.23 6.92
N GLN A 4 3.71 -7.67 6.68
CA GLN A 4 4.89 -8.39 6.25
C GLN A 4 6.13 -7.91 7.01
N ALA A 5 7.04 -8.84 7.29
CA ALA A 5 8.31 -8.53 7.95
C ALA A 5 9.27 -7.72 7.06
N LYS A 6 9.05 -7.70 5.74
CA LYS A 6 9.83 -6.93 4.76
C LYS A 6 8.90 -6.22 3.77
N PRO A 7 9.30 -5.06 3.22
CA PRO A 7 8.52 -4.32 2.23
C PRO A 7 8.64 -4.91 0.81
N THR A 8 8.62 -6.24 0.68
CA THR A 8 8.75 -6.95 -0.60
C THR A 8 7.41 -7.52 -1.05
N PHE A 9 6.96 -7.20 -2.25
CA PHE A 9 5.62 -7.53 -2.75
C PHE A 9 5.67 -8.14 -4.15
N PRO A 10 4.73 -9.02 -4.53
CA PRO A 10 4.57 -9.45 -5.91
C PRO A 10 4.29 -8.26 -6.84
N GLN A 11 4.86 -8.27 -8.05
CA GLN A 11 4.64 -7.27 -9.08
C GLN A 11 3.90 -7.89 -10.28
N GLY A 12 2.60 -7.65 -10.34
CA GLY A 12 1.67 -8.30 -11.26
C GLY A 12 1.69 -9.84 -11.17
N ALA A 13 1.19 -10.49 -12.21
CA ALA A 13 1.07 -11.95 -12.29
C ALA A 13 2.38 -12.69 -12.67
N SER A 14 3.49 -11.96 -12.87
CA SER A 14 4.74 -12.52 -13.42
C SER A 14 5.56 -13.36 -12.43
N GLY A 15 5.22 -13.31 -11.14
CA GLY A 15 6.05 -13.88 -10.06
C GLY A 15 7.27 -13.03 -9.69
N GLN A 16 7.52 -11.92 -10.39
CA GLN A 16 8.52 -10.94 -9.99
C GLN A 16 8.11 -10.26 -8.68
N THR A 17 9.09 -9.78 -7.94
CA THR A 17 8.86 -9.03 -6.71
C THR A 17 9.54 -7.67 -6.77
N ILE A 18 8.94 -6.71 -6.09
CA ILE A 18 9.49 -5.38 -5.87
C ILE A 18 9.70 -5.16 -4.37
N THR A 19 10.81 -4.53 -3.99
CA THR A 19 11.07 -4.14 -2.61
C THR A 19 10.99 -2.63 -2.49
N LEU A 20 10.07 -2.15 -1.66
CA LEU A 20 9.83 -0.72 -1.41
C LEU A 20 10.74 -0.21 -0.27
N GLY A 21 10.80 1.10 -0.12
CA GLY A 21 11.52 1.77 0.96
C GLY A 21 11.04 1.37 2.36
N GLY A 22 11.96 1.35 3.32
CA GLY A 22 11.69 1.01 4.72
C GLY A 22 12.17 -0.39 5.11
N THR A 23 11.64 -0.90 6.21
CA THR A 23 12.08 -2.16 6.84
C THR A 23 10.94 -3.14 7.09
N ALA A 24 9.68 -2.69 7.04
CA ALA A 24 8.47 -3.52 7.20
C ALA A 24 7.46 -3.21 6.09
N GLY A 25 6.50 -4.11 5.85
CA GLY A 25 5.56 -3.96 4.74
C GLY A 25 4.09 -4.20 5.12
N VAL A 26 3.18 -3.59 4.37
CA VAL A 26 1.75 -3.94 4.35
C VAL A 26 1.27 -4.06 2.91
N LEU A 27 0.67 -5.20 2.57
CA LEU A 27 -0.04 -5.40 1.31
C LEU A 27 -1.53 -5.09 1.51
N VAL A 28 -1.99 -4.08 0.79
CA VAL A 28 -3.41 -3.75 0.65
C VAL A 28 -3.89 -4.38 -0.65
N ARG A 29 -4.93 -5.21 -0.61
CA ARG A 29 -5.58 -5.76 -1.80
C ARG A 29 -7.06 -5.48 -1.73
N VAL A 30 -7.58 -4.83 -2.76
CA VAL A 30 -8.99 -4.51 -2.94
C VAL A 30 -9.54 -5.44 -4.02
N HIS A 31 -10.67 -6.07 -3.72
CA HIS A 31 -11.35 -7.01 -4.61
C HIS A 31 -12.45 -6.29 -5.39
N SER A 32 -12.76 -6.80 -6.59
CA SER A 32 -13.77 -6.23 -7.47
C SER A 32 -13.51 -4.75 -7.77
N ALA A 33 -12.23 -4.41 -8.01
CA ALA A 33 -11.77 -3.05 -8.25
C ALA A 33 -10.85 -3.01 -9.48
N THR A 34 -10.73 -1.82 -10.08
CA THR A 34 -9.73 -1.49 -11.09
C THR A 34 -9.36 -0.01 -10.98
N GLU A 35 -8.09 0.30 -11.16
CA GLU A 35 -7.57 1.66 -11.27
C GLU A 35 -7.42 2.10 -12.73
N ALA A 36 -7.48 1.15 -13.67
CA ALA A 36 -7.45 1.40 -15.10
C ALA A 36 -8.53 2.43 -15.50
N ASN A 37 -8.06 3.57 -16.01
CA ASN A 37 -8.87 4.71 -16.44
C ASN A 37 -9.71 5.39 -15.32
N THR A 38 -9.58 4.97 -14.06
CA THR A 38 -10.32 5.57 -12.92
C THR A 38 -9.40 6.32 -11.96
N TYR A 39 -8.12 5.95 -11.89
CA TYR A 39 -7.08 6.64 -11.13
C TYR A 39 -6.02 7.21 -12.07
N THR A 40 -5.81 8.53 -11.99
CA THR A 40 -4.83 9.26 -12.82
C THR A 40 -3.69 9.86 -11.97
N GLY A 41 -3.66 9.55 -10.67
CA GLY A 41 -2.61 10.00 -9.75
C GLY A 41 -1.34 9.18 -9.87
N SER A 42 -0.35 9.50 -9.04
CA SER A 42 0.91 8.76 -9.00
C SER A 42 0.71 7.36 -8.42
N THR A 43 1.21 6.34 -9.11
CA THR A 43 1.20 4.94 -8.67
C THR A 43 2.48 4.53 -7.92
N ASP A 44 3.41 5.46 -7.75
CA ASP A 44 4.64 5.33 -6.97
C ASP A 44 4.83 6.63 -6.16
N LEU A 45 4.70 6.51 -4.85
CA LEU A 45 4.67 7.63 -3.91
C LEU A 45 5.75 7.40 -2.87
N SER A 46 6.85 8.16 -2.95
CA SER A 46 7.97 8.08 -2.00
C SER A 46 7.99 9.31 -1.08
N HIS A 47 7.91 9.07 0.23
CA HIS A 47 7.86 10.08 1.28
C HIS A 47 8.82 9.74 2.43
N SER A 48 10.11 9.96 2.19
CA SER A 48 11.16 9.64 3.17
C SER A 48 11.02 10.42 4.49
N GLU A 49 10.40 11.60 4.43
CA GLU A 49 10.16 12.53 5.54
C GLU A 49 9.05 12.07 6.50
N PHE A 50 8.15 11.18 6.08
CA PHE A 50 7.07 10.70 6.93
C PHE A 50 7.57 9.78 8.04
N ARG A 51 6.93 9.83 9.22
CA ARG A 51 7.37 9.04 10.37
C ARG A 51 7.28 7.52 10.13
N VAL A 52 6.27 7.05 9.41
CA VAL A 52 5.97 5.61 9.26
C VAL A 52 5.96 5.16 7.81
N LEU A 53 5.02 5.65 6.99
CA LEU A 53 4.89 5.26 5.58
C LEU A 53 6.00 5.90 4.73
N LYS A 54 6.89 5.11 4.15
CA LYS A 54 8.05 5.58 3.36
C LYS A 54 7.81 5.52 1.87
N GLU A 55 7.10 4.50 1.42
CA GLU A 55 6.72 4.35 0.01
C GLU A 55 5.36 3.68 -0.08
N ALA A 56 4.52 4.11 -1.02
CA ALA A 56 3.30 3.43 -1.43
C ALA A 56 3.34 3.23 -2.93
N ARG A 57 3.14 1.99 -3.39
CA ARG A 57 3.23 1.66 -4.81
C ARG A 57 2.12 0.71 -5.23
N LEU A 58 1.51 0.98 -6.39
CA LEU A 58 0.64 0.03 -7.07
C LEU A 58 1.49 -1.16 -7.53
N THR A 59 1.15 -2.36 -7.06
CA THR A 59 1.87 -3.58 -7.39
C THR A 59 1.08 -4.50 -8.30
N GLU A 60 -0.24 -4.35 -8.35
CA GLU A 60 -1.12 -5.09 -9.27
C GLU A 60 -2.40 -4.31 -9.55
N ASP A 61 -2.83 -4.27 -10.81
CA ASP A 61 -4.21 -3.98 -11.24
C ASP A 61 -4.55 -5.01 -12.32
N PHE A 62 -5.05 -6.16 -11.90
CA PHE A 62 -5.26 -7.32 -12.78
C PHE A 62 -6.41 -8.20 -12.28
N GLU A 63 -7.20 -8.76 -13.19
CA GLU A 63 -8.31 -9.70 -12.92
C GLU A 63 -9.29 -9.25 -11.81
N GLY A 64 -9.56 -7.95 -11.74
CA GLY A 64 -10.50 -7.37 -10.76
C GLY A 64 -9.89 -7.19 -9.37
N TYR A 65 -8.56 -7.20 -9.27
CA TYR A 65 -7.86 -6.89 -8.04
C TYR A 65 -6.90 -5.73 -8.23
N VAL A 66 -6.94 -4.81 -7.26
CA VAL A 66 -5.96 -3.73 -7.12
C VAL A 66 -5.16 -3.97 -5.85
N SER A 67 -3.84 -4.02 -5.97
CA SER A 67 -2.92 -4.18 -4.85
C SER A 67 -1.97 -3.00 -4.71
N TRP A 68 -1.86 -2.48 -3.50
CA TRP A 68 -0.84 -1.51 -3.12
C TRP A 68 0.10 -2.12 -2.09
N GLY A 69 1.40 -2.03 -2.37
CA GLY A 69 2.46 -2.27 -1.41
C GLY A 69 2.74 -1.00 -0.62
N LEU A 70 2.80 -1.10 0.70
CA LEU A 70 3.13 -0.01 1.60
C LEU A 70 4.43 -0.35 2.33
N GLY A 71 5.49 0.37 2.01
CA GLY A 71 6.79 0.29 2.66
C GLY A 71 6.81 1.16 3.92
N LEU A 72 7.08 0.55 5.08
CA LEU A 72 7.09 1.23 6.38
C LEU A 72 8.51 1.30 6.93
N GLY A 73 8.88 2.45 7.50
CA GLY A 73 10.18 2.64 8.14
C GLY A 73 10.40 1.74 9.36
N GLN A 74 9.32 1.35 10.03
CA GLN A 74 9.30 0.38 11.12
C GLN A 74 7.95 -0.36 11.16
N PRO A 75 7.85 -1.53 11.83
CA PRO A 75 6.55 -2.15 12.12
C PRO A 75 5.65 -1.18 12.89
N ALA A 76 4.40 -1.03 12.45
CA ALA A 76 3.41 -0.16 13.09
C ALA A 76 2.06 -0.86 13.22
N CYS A 77 1.29 -0.48 14.26
CA CYS A 77 -0.12 -0.83 14.32
C CYS A 77 -0.87 -0.05 13.24
N LEU A 78 -1.86 -0.70 12.64
CA LEU A 78 -2.70 -0.09 11.62
C LEU A 78 -4.18 -0.22 11.97
N ARG A 79 -4.96 0.77 11.54
CA ARG A 79 -6.41 0.76 11.54
C ARG A 79 -6.91 1.04 10.13
N THR A 80 -8.02 0.41 9.77
CA THR A 80 -8.62 0.54 8.43
C THR A 80 -10.10 0.84 8.54
N PHE A 81 -10.59 1.75 7.72
CA PHE A 81 -12.00 2.08 7.64
C PHE A 81 -12.33 2.67 6.26
N THR A 82 -13.62 2.76 5.95
CA THR A 82 -14.09 3.35 4.71
C THR A 82 -14.74 4.70 4.95
N LEU A 83 -14.55 5.62 4.01
CA LEU A 83 -15.32 6.85 3.91
C LEU A 83 -16.29 6.70 2.72
N ALA A 84 -17.43 7.36 2.79
CA ALA A 84 -18.38 7.46 1.69
C ALA A 84 -18.37 8.87 1.08
N ASN A 85 -18.90 9.00 -0.14
CA ASN A 85 -19.10 10.28 -0.84
C ASN A 85 -17.83 11.15 -1.00
N PRO A 86 -16.79 10.72 -1.76
CA PRO A 86 -16.67 9.46 -2.51
C PRO A 86 -16.17 8.29 -1.64
N TYR A 87 -16.37 7.05 -2.14
CA TYR A 87 -15.86 5.85 -1.49
C TYR A 87 -14.33 5.86 -1.42
N ARG A 88 -13.79 5.71 -0.21
CA ARG A 88 -12.34 5.65 0.04
C ARG A 88 -12.04 4.58 1.06
N LEU A 89 -10.97 3.84 0.86
CA LEU A 89 -10.34 3.01 1.87
C LEU A 89 -9.24 3.84 2.55
N VAL A 90 -9.30 3.98 3.87
CA VAL A 90 -8.27 4.66 4.66
C VAL A 90 -7.45 3.61 5.41
N VAL A 91 -6.13 3.77 5.38
CA VAL A 91 -5.16 2.94 6.10
C VAL A 91 -4.31 3.86 6.98
N ASP A 92 -4.64 3.91 8.26
CA ASP A 92 -3.92 4.73 9.24
C ASP A 92 -2.86 3.89 9.96
N PHE A 93 -1.69 4.48 10.16
CA PHE A 93 -0.63 3.89 10.97
C PHE A 93 -0.42 4.68 12.25
N THR A 94 -0.25 3.97 13.37
CA THR A 94 0.11 4.60 14.64
C THR A 94 1.53 5.15 14.54
N THR A 95 1.68 6.45 14.74
CA THR A 95 2.99 7.04 15.02
C THR A 95 3.23 6.91 16.51
N ALA A 96 4.24 6.14 16.93
CA ALA A 96 4.67 6.21 18.32
C ALA A 96 5.07 7.67 18.60
N THR A 97 4.40 8.30 19.57
CA THR A 97 4.82 9.60 20.07
C THR A 97 6.14 9.37 20.81
N SER A 98 7.21 10.02 20.38
CA SER A 98 8.42 10.14 21.19
C SER A 98 8.20 11.15 22.30
#